data_AF-A0A1K2IJL5-F1
#
_entry.id   AF-A0A1K2IJL5-F1
#
_cell.length_a   1.000
_cell.length_b   1.000
_cell.length_c   1.000
_cell.angle_alpha   90.00
_cell.angle_beta   90.00
_cell.angle_gamma   90.00
#
_symmetry.space_group_name_H-M   'P 1'
#
loop_
_entity.id
_entity.type
_entity.pdbx_description
1 polymer ?
#
loop_
_entity_poly.entity_id
_entity_poly.type
_entity_poly.pdbx_seq_one_letter_code
_entity_poly.pdbx_strand_id
1 'polypeptide(L)'
;MKEKADKYLDDLANKVIKRTTVQSPSFNFTAAVMSQVEVLNKKQTIVYKPLISKTIWVLISVGFLAIIIYALFSGNKVESTSWLNEMDFSALTNTLSSFKLSKTVMYAVVFFGFMICIQIPLLKNYFDKRLEM
;
A
#
# COMPACT_ATOMS: atom_id res chain seq x y z
N MET A 1 65.87 10.79 -34.41
CA MET A 1 65.07 10.42 -35.61
C MET A 1 63.69 9.86 -35.25
N LYS A 2 63.55 9.01 -34.21
CA LYS A 2 62.26 8.41 -33.80
C LYS A 2 61.18 9.44 -33.36
N GLU A 3 61.56 10.42 -32.55
CA GLU A 3 60.64 11.45 -32.02
C GLU A 3 59.93 12.28 -33.11
N LYS A 4 60.58 12.53 -34.25
CA LYS A 4 59.96 13.23 -35.38
C LYS A 4 58.93 12.37 -36.12
N ALA A 5 59.14 11.05 -36.14
CA ALA A 5 58.20 10.11 -36.74
C ALA A 5 56.94 9.98 -35.87
N ASP A 6 57.10 9.90 -34.54
CA ASP A 6 55.97 9.82 -33.60
C ASP A 6 55.09 11.08 -33.69
N LYS A 7 55.71 12.27 -33.75
CA LYS A 7 54.98 13.53 -33.93
C LYS A 7 54.22 13.61 -35.25
N TYR A 8 54.77 13.03 -36.31
CA TYR A 8 54.11 12.97 -37.61
C TYR A 8 52.90 12.02 -37.59
N LEU A 9 53.03 10.87 -36.93
CA LEU A 9 51.92 9.92 -36.77
C LEU A 9 50.78 10.51 -35.92
N ASP A 10 51.10 11.25 -34.87
CA ASP A 10 50.10 11.94 -34.03
C ASP A 10 49.37 13.05 -34.81
N ASP A 11 50.10 13.84 -35.60
CA ASP A 11 49.49 14.87 -36.46
C ASP A 11 48.57 14.26 -37.53
N LEU A 12 48.97 13.12 -38.12
CA LEU A 12 48.14 12.36 -39.05
C LEU A 12 46.87 11.84 -38.36
N ALA A 13 46.98 11.22 -37.19
CA ALA A 13 45.84 10.71 -36.44
C ALA A 13 44.85 11.84 -36.09
N ASN A 14 45.37 12.97 -35.62
CA ASN A 14 44.59 14.14 -35.26
C ASN A 14 43.88 14.74 -36.49
N LYS A 15 44.54 14.76 -37.65
CA LYS A 15 43.98 15.23 -38.92
C LYS A 15 42.89 14.32 -39.47
N VAL A 16 43.03 13.00 -39.30
CA VAL A 16 41.99 12.02 -39.66
C VAL A 16 40.78 12.17 -38.76
N ILE A 17 40.98 12.21 -37.44
CA ILE A 17 39.89 12.34 -36.46
C ILE A 17 39.10 13.64 -36.68
N LYS A 18 39.79 14.77 -36.89
CA LYS A 18 39.16 16.09 -37.15
C LYS A 18 38.41 16.17 -38.49
N ARG A 19 38.78 15.36 -39.49
CA ARG A 19 38.10 15.33 -40.80
C ARG A 19 36.85 14.46 -40.79
N THR A 20 36.72 13.57 -39.82
CA THR A 20 35.49 12.79 -39.61
C THR A 20 34.40 13.74 -39.10
N THR A 21 33.32 13.87 -39.86
CA THR A 21 32.12 14.57 -39.39
C THR A 21 31.58 13.85 -38.17
N VAL A 22 31.47 14.56 -37.05
CA VAL A 22 30.82 14.04 -35.85
C VAL A 22 29.38 13.71 -36.23
N GLN A 23 29.02 12.43 -36.26
CA GLN A 23 27.64 12.01 -36.46
C GLN A 23 26.82 12.55 -35.30
N SER A 24 25.97 13.54 -35.57
CA SER A 24 25.00 13.98 -34.59
C SER A 24 23.90 12.92 -34.48
N PRO A 25 23.37 12.67 -33.28
CA PRO A 25 22.20 11.83 -33.14
C PRO A 25 21.05 12.35 -34.01
N SER A 26 20.13 11.46 -34.40
CA SER A 26 18.92 11.88 -35.11
C SER A 26 18.15 12.93 -34.30
N PHE A 27 17.41 13.80 -35.00
CA PHE A 27 16.61 14.87 -34.38
C PHE A 27 15.71 14.37 -33.23
N ASN A 28 15.22 13.13 -33.32
CA ASN A 28 14.31 12.51 -32.35
C ASN A 28 14.99 11.52 -31.39
N PHE A 29 16.32 11.46 -31.33
CA PHE A 29 17.04 10.49 -30.51
C PHE A 29 16.64 10.55 -29.03
N THR A 30 16.65 11.75 -28.45
CA THR A 30 16.27 11.94 -27.04
C THR A 30 14.83 11.53 -26.79
N ALA A 31 13.90 11.88 -27.68
CA ALA A 31 12.50 11.51 -27.55
C ALA A 31 12.31 9.98 -27.64
N ALA A 32 13.01 9.33 -28.57
CA ALA A 32 12.96 7.88 -28.73
C ALA A 32 13.49 7.14 -27.50
N VAL A 33 14.61 7.60 -26.93
CA VAL A 33 15.19 7.04 -25.71
C VAL A 33 14.28 7.27 -24.50
N MET A 34 13.81 8.50 -24.31
CA MET A 34 12.93 8.84 -23.17
C MET A 34 11.60 8.07 -23.23
N SER A 35 11.05 7.83 -24.42
CA SER A 35 9.83 7.01 -24.57
C SER A 35 10.04 5.56 -24.09
N GLN A 36 11.21 4.98 -24.34
CA GLN A 36 11.54 3.62 -23.91
C GLN A 36 11.81 3.58 -22.41
N VAL A 37 12.48 4.60 -21.87
CA VAL A 37 12.71 4.74 -20.42
C VAL A 37 11.40 4.87 -19.65
N GLU A 38 10.44 5.65 -20.15
CA GLU A 38 9.13 5.80 -19.51
C GLU A 38 8.35 4.47 -19.50
N VAL A 39 8.40 3.70 -20.58
CA VAL A 39 7.76 2.37 -20.66
C VAL A 39 8.40 1.39 -19.66
N LEU A 40 9.73 1.42 -19.51
CA LEU A 40 10.44 0.58 -18.54
C LEU A 40 10.13 1.01 -17.10
N ASN A 41 10.03 2.32 -16.84
CA ASN A 41 9.71 2.85 -15.52
C ASN A 41 8.26 2.55 -15.10
N LYS A 42 7.28 2.66 -16.04
CA LYS A 42 5.89 2.23 -15.79
C LYS A 42 5.79 0.75 -15.42
N LYS A 43 6.58 -0.13 -16.06
CA LYS A 43 6.64 -1.55 -15.71
C LYS A 43 7.27 -1.81 -14.33
N GLN A 44 8.08 -0.88 -13.83
CA GLN A 44 8.76 -0.97 -12.54
C GLN A 44 7.99 -0.27 -11.40
N THR A 45 6.80 0.28 -11.69
CA THR A 45 5.87 0.67 -10.63
C THR A 45 5.58 -0.56 -9.79
N ILE A 46 6.03 -0.53 -8.55
CA ILE A 46 5.85 -1.63 -7.61
C ILE A 46 4.35 -1.71 -7.37
N VAL A 47 3.68 -2.60 -8.11
CA VAL A 47 2.26 -2.85 -7.92
C VAL A 47 2.14 -3.51 -6.55
N TYR A 48 1.78 -2.71 -5.55
CA TYR A 48 1.48 -3.19 -4.21
C TYR A 48 0.26 -4.10 -4.29
N LYS A 49 0.52 -5.39 -4.52
CA LYS A 49 -0.51 -6.41 -4.47
C LYS A 49 -0.87 -6.60 -2.99
N PRO A 50 -2.10 -6.29 -2.58
CA PRO A 50 -2.48 -6.43 -1.18
C PRO A 50 -2.32 -7.91 -0.77
N LEU A 51 -1.70 -8.16 0.39
CA LEU A 51 -1.48 -9.52 0.94
C LEU A 51 -2.78 -10.34 0.98
N ILE A 52 -3.92 -9.65 1.13
CA ILE A 52 -5.26 -10.22 1.15
C ILE A 52 -6.09 -9.50 0.09
N SER A 53 -6.70 -10.27 -0.82
CA SER A 53 -7.63 -9.74 -1.83
C SER A 53 -8.79 -8.97 -1.16
N LYS A 54 -9.30 -7.93 -1.84
CA LYS A 54 -10.47 -7.16 -1.38
C LYS A 54 -11.68 -8.08 -1.10
N THR A 55 -11.84 -9.15 -1.86
CA THR A 55 -12.91 -10.16 -1.67
C THR A 55 -12.78 -10.93 -0.35
N ILE A 56 -11.56 -11.28 0.04
CA ILE A 56 -11.29 -12.02 1.27
C ILE A 56 -11.52 -11.11 2.48
N TRP A 57 -11.22 -9.82 2.36
CA TRP A 57 -11.52 -8.84 3.41
C TRP A 57 -13.02 -8.69 3.68
N VAL A 58 -13.85 -8.70 2.63
CA VAL A 58 -15.32 -8.70 2.76
C VAL A 58 -15.79 -9.99 3.45
N LEU A 59 -15.25 -11.15 3.05
CA LEU A 59 -15.58 -12.43 3.67
C LEU A 59 -15.26 -12.44 5.18
N ILE A 60 -14.09 -11.94 5.56
CA ILE A 60 -13.68 -11.81 6.98
C ILE A 60 -14.64 -10.89 7.74
N SER A 61 -15.01 -9.74 7.15
CA SER A 61 -15.93 -8.79 7.78
C SER A 61 -17.32 -9.40 8.00
N VAL A 62 -17.85 -10.12 7.01
CA VAL A 62 -19.15 -10.81 7.13
C VAL A 62 -19.08 -11.91 8.18
N GLY A 63 -18.01 -12.71 8.21
CA GLY A 63 -17.81 -13.75 9.23
C GLY A 63 -17.75 -13.15 10.64
N PHE A 64 -17.01 -12.07 10.82
CA PHE A 64 -16.93 -11.37 12.11
C PHE A 64 -18.29 -10.80 12.55
N LEU A 65 -19.04 -10.20 11.61
CA LEU A 65 -20.37 -9.68 11.90
C LEU A 65 -21.35 -10.80 12.26
N ALA A 66 -21.29 -11.95 11.59
CA ALA A 66 -22.10 -13.11 11.90
C ALA A 66 -21.81 -13.65 13.32
N ILE A 67 -20.55 -13.67 13.75
CA ILE A 67 -20.16 -14.06 15.12
C ILE A 67 -20.75 -13.08 16.14
N ILE A 68 -20.67 -11.77 15.88
CA ILE A 68 -21.25 -10.74 16.75
C ILE A 68 -22.77 -10.92 16.86
N ILE A 69 -23.45 -11.08 15.73
CA ILE A 69 -24.90 -11.30 15.69
C ILE A 69 -25.24 -12.58 16.47
N TYR A 70 -24.53 -13.67 16.22
CA TYR A 70 -24.73 -14.91 16.94
C TYR A 70 -24.54 -14.75 18.46
N ALA A 71 -23.53 -14.00 18.89
CA ALA A 71 -23.28 -13.72 20.31
C ALA A 71 -24.36 -12.84 20.95
N LEU A 72 -24.93 -11.89 20.20
CA LEU A 72 -26.01 -11.02 20.68
C LEU A 72 -27.38 -11.74 20.75
N PHE A 73 -27.64 -12.66 19.82
CA PHE A 73 -28.89 -13.44 19.77
C PHE A 73 -28.84 -14.72 20.61
N SER A 74 -27.65 -15.27 20.88
CA SER A 74 -27.43 -16.35 21.85
C SER A 74 -27.51 -15.81 23.27
N GLY A 75 -28.70 -15.36 23.66
CA GLY A 75 -28.98 -14.86 24.99
C GLY A 75 -28.57 -15.87 26.09
N ASN A 76 -27.73 -15.39 26.99
CA ASN A 76 -27.66 -15.77 28.41
C ASN A 76 -27.28 -17.21 28.76
N LYS A 77 -26.72 -17.99 27.83
CA LYS A 77 -26.06 -19.26 28.16
C LYS A 77 -24.60 -19.22 27.73
N VAL A 78 -23.86 -18.28 28.32
CA VAL A 78 -22.41 -18.42 28.39
C VAL A 78 -22.18 -19.50 29.44
N GLU A 79 -22.25 -20.77 29.05
CA GLU A 79 -21.58 -21.79 29.84
C GLU A 79 -20.11 -21.35 29.88
N SER A 80 -19.64 -21.04 31.08
CA SER A 80 -18.31 -20.56 31.36
C SER A 80 -17.32 -21.55 30.75
N THR A 81 -16.87 -21.27 29.54
CA THR A 81 -15.90 -22.11 28.87
C THR A 81 -14.61 -22.04 29.69
N SER A 82 -14.21 -23.19 30.25
CA SER A 82 -13.17 -23.31 31.28
C SER A 82 -11.83 -22.62 30.96
N TRP A 83 -11.52 -22.39 29.67
CA TRP A 83 -10.32 -21.69 29.20
C TRP A 83 -10.36 -20.15 29.39
N LEU A 84 -11.54 -19.55 29.54
CA LEU A 84 -11.69 -18.11 29.81
C LEU A 84 -11.70 -17.79 31.31
N ASN A 85 -11.98 -18.77 32.17
CA ASN A 85 -11.95 -18.61 33.63
C ASN A 85 -10.53 -18.53 34.20
N GLU A 86 -9.50 -18.98 33.47
CA GLU A 86 -8.09 -18.82 33.86
C GLU A 86 -7.56 -17.40 33.61
N MET A 87 -8.23 -16.62 32.75
CA MET A 87 -7.90 -15.21 32.57
C MET A 87 -8.66 -14.40 33.62
N ASP A 88 -7.94 -13.91 34.63
CA ASP A 88 -8.51 -13.14 35.73
C ASP A 88 -8.93 -11.73 35.27
N PHE A 89 -10.05 -11.67 34.54
CA PHE A 89 -10.71 -10.43 34.12
C PHE A 89 -11.49 -9.78 35.25
N SER A 90 -11.42 -10.31 36.48
CA SER A 90 -12.20 -9.86 37.64
C SER A 90 -12.03 -8.36 37.92
N ALA A 91 -10.83 -7.80 37.71
CA ALA A 91 -10.58 -6.36 37.86
C ALA A 91 -11.30 -5.50 36.80
N LEU A 92 -11.36 -5.97 35.55
CA LEU A 92 -12.05 -5.29 34.45
C LEU A 92 -13.57 -5.43 34.57
N THR A 93 -14.06 -6.60 34.98
CA THR A 93 -15.50 -6.84 35.18
C THR A 93 -16.04 -6.11 36.40
N ASN A 94 -15.29 -5.99 37.50
CA ASN A 94 -15.74 -5.24 38.69
C ASN A 94 -15.81 -3.73 38.44
N THR A 95 -14.90 -3.17 37.64
CA THR A 95 -14.92 -1.75 37.26
C THR A 95 -15.99 -1.45 36.21
N LEU A 96 -16.24 -2.37 35.27
CA LEU A 96 -17.24 -2.21 34.21
C LEU A 96 -18.67 -2.54 34.65
N SER A 97 -18.87 -3.47 35.60
CA SER A 97 -20.20 -3.87 36.10
C SER A 97 -20.91 -2.78 36.91
N SER A 98 -20.16 -1.87 37.51
CA SER A 98 -20.72 -0.65 38.14
C SER A 98 -21.19 0.37 37.10
N PHE A 99 -20.78 0.22 35.84
CA PHE A 99 -21.11 1.13 34.75
C PHE A 99 -22.43 0.71 34.10
N LYS A 100 -23.55 1.26 34.60
CA LYS A 100 -24.86 1.10 33.94
C LYS A 100 -24.89 1.92 32.64
N LEU A 101 -24.49 1.29 31.53
CA LEU A 101 -24.67 1.87 30.20
C LEU A 101 -26.17 2.05 29.91
N SER A 102 -26.57 3.29 29.67
CA SER A 102 -27.94 3.56 29.23
C SER A 102 -28.16 3.01 27.81
N LYS A 103 -29.40 2.63 27.50
CA LYS A 103 -29.77 2.15 26.15
C LYS A 103 -29.35 3.15 25.07
N THR A 104 -29.46 4.46 25.34
CA THR A 104 -29.03 5.53 24.44
C THR A 104 -27.53 5.49 24.16
N VAL A 105 -26.70 5.31 25.19
CA VAL A 105 -25.24 5.22 25.02
C VAL A 105 -24.87 3.97 24.23
N MET A 106 -25.56 2.85 24.47
CA MET A 106 -25.36 1.62 23.70
C MET A 106 -25.67 1.82 22.20
N TYR A 107 -26.80 2.45 21.86
CA TYR A 107 -27.14 2.75 20.47
C TYR A 107 -26.15 3.74 19.84
N ALA A 108 -25.70 4.75 20.59
CA ALA A 108 -24.72 5.72 20.12
C ALA A 108 -23.38 5.05 19.77
N VAL A 109 -22.87 4.16 20.64
CA VAL A 109 -21.62 3.44 20.40
C VAL A 109 -21.71 2.54 19.17
N VAL A 110 -22.82 1.81 18.99
CA VAL A 110 -23.03 0.96 17.80
C VAL A 110 -23.09 1.81 16.53
N PHE A 111 -23.82 2.92 16.55
CA PHE A 111 -23.90 3.84 15.41
C PHE A 111 -22.54 4.45 15.06
N PHE A 112 -21.76 4.85 16.08
CA PHE A 112 -20.43 5.41 15.88
C PHE A 112 -19.47 4.37 15.28
N GLY A 113 -19.51 3.13 15.77
CA GLY A 113 -18.75 2.02 15.20
C GLY A 113 -19.09 1.78 13.72
N PHE A 114 -20.39 1.80 13.39
CA PHE A 114 -20.85 1.68 12.01
C PHE A 114 -20.36 2.83 11.13
N MET A 115 -20.40 4.07 11.61
CA MET A 115 -19.82 5.22 10.89
C MET A 115 -18.33 5.03 10.61
N ILE A 116 -17.53 4.57 11.59
CA ILE A 116 -16.10 4.33 11.41
C ILE A 116 -15.85 3.27 10.33
N CYS A 117 -16.63 2.18 10.32
CA CYS A 117 -16.54 1.15 9.29
C CYS A 117 -16.78 1.69 7.87
N ILE A 118 -17.62 2.71 7.71
CA ILE A 118 -17.86 3.38 6.42
C ILE A 118 -16.79 4.43 6.11
N GLN A 119 -16.30 5.13 7.13
CA GLN A 119 -15.29 6.19 6.96
C GLN A 119 -13.94 5.65 6.49
N ILE A 120 -13.52 4.47 6.98
CA ILE A 120 -12.24 3.84 6.59
C ILE A 120 -12.15 3.60 5.07
N PRO A 121 -13.12 2.93 4.40
CA PRO A 121 -13.06 2.73 2.95
C PRO A 121 -13.24 4.02 2.15
N LEU A 122 -14.04 4.99 2.64
CA LEU A 122 -14.14 6.31 2.01
C LEU A 122 -12.80 7.04 1.99
N LEU A 123 -12.12 7.08 3.13
CA LEU A 123 -10.84 7.74 3.28
C LEU A 123 -9.76 7.02 2.46
N LYS A 124 -9.77 5.68 2.47
CA LYS A 124 -8.89 4.88 1.63
C LYS A 124 -9.08 5.20 0.13
N ASN A 125 -10.31 5.25 -0.35
CA ASN A 125 -10.61 5.55 -1.75
C ASN A 125 -10.20 7.00 -2.13
N TYR A 126 -10.34 7.94 -1.20
CA TYR A 126 -9.88 9.32 -1.40
C TYR A 126 -8.36 9.41 -1.54
N PHE A 127 -7.61 8.68 -0.71
CA PHE A 127 -6.14 8.64 -0.78
C PHE A 127 -5.63 7.86 -2.00
N ASP A 128 -6.23 6.71 -2.33
CA ASP A 128 -5.85 5.93 -3.54
C ASP A 128 -5.96 6.82 -4.80
N LYS A 129 -7.04 7.59 -4.94
CA LYS A 129 -7.21 8.55 -6.07
C LYS A 129 -6.21 9.70 -6.09
N ARG A 130 -5.63 10.07 -4.94
CA ARG A 130 -4.65 11.16 -4.84
C ARG A 130 -3.23 10.68 -5.07
N LEU A 131 -2.96 9.40 -4.83
CA LEU A 131 -1.64 8.77 -4.97
C LEU A 131 -1.44 8.08 -6.33
N GLU A 132 -2.52 7.86 -7.11
CA GLU A 132 -2.46 7.42 -8.52
C GLU A 132 -2.23 8.58 -9.52
N MET A 133 -1.76 9.76 -9.07
CA MET A 133 -1.19 10.80 -9.96
C MET A 133 0.31 10.67 -10.10
#